data_AF-A0A518BY17-F1
#
_entry.id   AF-A0A518BY17-F1
#
_cell.length_a   1.000
_cell.length_b   1.000
_cell.length_c   1.000
_cell.angle_alpha   90.00
_cell.angle_beta   90.00
_cell.angle_gamma   90.00
#
_symmetry.space_group_name_H-M   'P 1'
#
loop_
_entity.id
_entity.type
_entity.pdbx_description
1 polymer ?
#
loop_
_entity_poly.entity_id
_entity_poly.type
_entity_poly.pdbx_seq_one_letter_code
_entity_poly.pdbx_strand_id
1 'polypeptide(L)' 'MAQVNEGQCGLCKHFEIHQVEQILKTHQASPEVTEECSHPKNVPLNLIVTPISGCSEFEAASA' A
#
# COMPACT_ATOMS: atom_id res chain seq x y z
N MET A 1 -0.23 15.65 0.83
CA MET A 1 -0.67 14.38 0.20
C MET A 1 0.33 14.04 -0.89
N ALA A 2 0.77 12.78 -0.94
CA ALA A 2 1.64 12.28 -1.99
C ALA A 2 0.79 11.53 -3.02
N GLN A 3 1.20 11.62 -4.29
CA GLN A 3 0.58 10.85 -5.35
C GLN A 3 1.03 9.39 -5.22
N VAL A 4 0.07 8.48 -5.34
CA VAL A 4 0.32 7.04 -5.33
C VAL A 4 0.17 6.51 -6.75
N ASN A 5 1.15 5.73 -7.20
CA ASN A 5 1.21 5.18 -8.54
C ASN A 5 1.08 3.66 -8.51
N GLU A 6 0.67 3.07 -9.63
CA GLU A 6 0.68 1.61 -9.80
C GLU A 6 2.10 1.06 -9.54
N GLY A 7 2.18 -0.08 -8.84
CA GLY A 7 3.44 -0.61 -8.33
C GLY A 7 3.79 -0.17 -6.90
N GLN A 8 2.99 0.72 -6.29
CA GLN A 8 3.18 1.13 -4.89
C GLN A 8 2.20 0.44 -3.94
N CYS A 9 2.61 0.30 -2.68
CA CYS A 9 1.85 -0.34 -1.62
C CYS A 9 0.45 0.25 -1.46
N GLY A 10 0.28 1.57 -1.61
CA GLY A 10 -1.02 2.23 -1.43
C GLY A 10 -2.11 1.79 -2.41
N LEU A 11 -1.74 1.17 -3.55
CA LEU A 11 -2.67 0.56 -4.50
C LEU A 11 -2.55 -0.97 -4.53
N CYS A 12 -1.77 -1.55 -3.63
CA CYS A 12 -1.49 -2.97 -3.57
C CYS A 12 -2.48 -3.69 -2.65
N LYS A 13 -2.88 -4.89 -3.04
CA LYS A 13 -3.78 -5.76 -2.26
C LYS A 13 -3.23 -6.16 -0.89
N HIS A 14 -1.91 -6.07 -0.70
CA HIS A 14 -1.21 -6.36 0.54
C HIS A 14 -1.23 -5.21 1.56
N PHE A 15 -1.78 -4.05 1.19
CA PHE A 15 -1.81 -2.84 2.02
C PHE A 15 -3.20 -2.66 2.60
N GLU A 16 -3.44 -3.30 3.74
CA GLU A 16 -4.76 -3.45 4.35
C GLU A 16 -5.04 -2.35 5.38
N ILE A 17 -5.36 -1.15 4.89
CA ILE A 17 -5.57 0.02 5.73
C ILE A 17 -7.03 0.45 5.64
N HIS A 18 -7.59 0.99 6.72
CA HIS A 18 -9.00 1.44 6.74
C HIS A 18 -9.34 2.51 5.67
N GLN A 19 -8.33 3.18 5.11
CA GLN A 19 -8.45 4.22 4.08
C GLN A 19 -8.08 3.73 2.67
N VAL A 20 -7.83 2.44 2.44
CA VAL A 20 -7.36 1.91 1.15
C VAL A 20 -8.32 2.24 0.01
N GLU A 21 -9.63 2.14 0.22
CA GLU A 21 -10.65 2.54 -0.76
C GLU A 21 -10.54 3.99 -1.20
N GLN A 22 -10.17 4.89 -0.28
CA GLN A 22 -10.00 6.30 -0.62
C GLN A 22 -8.73 6.50 -1.46
N ILE A 23 -7.65 5.79 -1.14
CA ILE A 23 -6.40 5.83 -1.89
C ILE A 23 -6.61 5.26 -3.30
N LEU A 24 -7.36 4.16 -3.44
CA LEU A 24 -7.70 3.56 -4.73
C LEU A 24 -8.54 4.51 -5.61
N LYS A 25 -9.43 5.31 -5.01
CA LYS A 25 -10.25 6.27 -5.76
C LYS A 25 -9.52 7.57 -6.12
N THR A 26 -8.67 8.07 -5.21
CA THR A 26 -8.05 9.40 -5.35
C THR A 26 -6.61 9.35 -5.83
N HIS A 27 -5.98 8.17 -5.80
CA HIS A 27 -4.54 7.95 -6.02
C HIS A 27 -3.68 8.89 -5.16
N GLN A 28 -4.15 9.19 -3.96
CA GLN A 28 -3.50 10.11 -3.02
C GLN A 28 -3.53 9.52 -1.62
N ALA A 29 -2.39 9.61 -0.94
CA ALA A 29 -2.25 9.19 0.44
C ALA A 29 -1.28 10.10 1.21
N SER A 30 -1.36 10.11 2.53
CA SER A 30 -0.31 10.74 3.33
C SER A 30 0.92 9.83 3.38
N PRO A 31 2.13 10.31 3.06
CA PRO A 31 3.35 9.51 3.17
C PRO A 31 3.70 9.16 4.62
N GLU A 32 3.06 9.81 5.59
CA GLU A 32 3.22 9.55 7.03
C GLU A 32 2.39 8.35 7.51
N VAL A 33 1.44 7.87 6.69
CA VAL A 33 0.70 6.64 7.00
C VAL A 33 1.63 5.46 6.80
N THR A 34 1.79 4.67 7.84
CA THR A 34 2.65 3.49 7.86
C THR A 34 1.82 2.29 8.28
N GLU A 35 1.84 1.24 7.47
CA GLU A 35 1.02 0.05 7.69
C GLU A 35 1.83 -1.19 7.37
N GLU A 36 1.41 -2.32 7.92
CA GLU A 36 2.10 -3.59 7.75
C GLU A 36 1.88 -4.12 6.34
N CYS A 37 2.94 -4.66 5.74
CA CYS A 37 2.84 -5.35 4.45
C CYS A 37 2.39 -6.80 4.69
N SER A 38 1.12 -7.10 4.40
CA SER A 38 0.54 -8.45 4.52
C SER A 38 1.04 -9.45 3.46
N HIS A 39 2.07 -9.12 2.69
CA HIS A 39 2.60 -10.02 1.66
C HIS A 39 3.19 -11.29 2.31
N PRO A 40 2.81 -12.52 1.92
CA PRO A 40 3.19 -13.75 2.63
C PRO A 40 4.70 -13.98 2.79
N LYS A 41 5.50 -13.50 1.81
CA LYS A 41 6.98 -13.48 1.92
C LYS A 41 7.53 -12.50 2.97
N ASN A 42 6.79 -11.44 3.27
CA ASN A 42 7.18 -10.33 4.14
C ASN A 42 6.50 -10.37 5.52
N VAL A 43 5.39 -11.11 5.67
CA VAL A 43 4.74 -11.41 6.96
C VAL A 43 5.73 -11.85 8.05
N PRO A 44 6.67 -12.80 7.82
CA PRO A 44 7.65 -13.16 8.86
C PRO A 44 8.61 -12.03 9.24
N LEU A 45 8.71 -10.98 8.42
CA LEU A 45 9.59 -9.84 8.63
C LEU A 45 8.86 -8.64 9.28
N ASN A 46 7.52 -8.68 9.39
CA ASN A 46 6.67 -7.59 9.90
C ASN A 46 7.09 -6.22 9.31
N LEU A 47 7.21 -6.17 7.98
CA LEU A 47 7.67 -4.95 7.30
C LEU A 47 6.61 -3.86 7.42
N ILE A 48 7.04 -2.71 7.95
CA ILE A 48 6.25 -1.48 7.94
C ILE A 48 6.54 -0.73 6.65
N VAL A 49 5.49 -0.46 5.87
CA VAL A 49 5.57 0.23 4.59
C VAL A 49 4.67 1.46 4.58
N THR A 50 4.98 2.40 3.70
CA THR A 50 4.13 3.59 3.44
C THR A 50 3.32 3.36 2.17
N PRO A 51 2.22 4.09 1.94
CA PRO A 51 1.45 3.95 0.70
C PRO A 51 2.28 4.28 -0.56
N ILE A 52 3.36 5.05 -0.43
CA ILE A 52 4.27 5.37 -1.54
C ILE A 52 5.44 4.40 -1.68
N SER A 53 5.57 3.42 -0.78
CA SER A 53 6.60 2.39 -0.86
C SER A 53 6.40 1.54 -2.11
N GLY A 54 7.48 1.23 -2.83
CA GLY A 54 7.43 0.32 -3.97
C GLY A 54 7.17 -1.12 -3.51
N CYS A 55 6.32 -1.83 -4.24
CA CYS A 55 6.04 -3.25 -4.03
C CYS A 55 6.58 -4.05 -5.22
N SER A 56 7.57 -4.92 -4.97
CA SER A 56 8.18 -5.73 -6.04
C SER A 56 7.23 -6.79 -6.59
N GLU A 57 6.37 -7.35 -5.75
CA GLU A 57 5.34 -8.33 -6.10
C GLU A 57 3.97 -7.63 -6.07
N PHE A 58 3.87 -6.51 -6.78
CA PHE A 58 2.66 -5.69 -6.78
C PHE A 58 1.47 -6.46 -7.36
N GLU A 59 0.44 -6.62 -6.53
CA GLU A 59 -0.90 -7.02 -6.98
C GLU A 59 -1.87 -5.86 -6.75
N ALA A 60 -2.55 -5.41 -7.81
CA ALA A 60 -3.51 -4.33 -7.71
C ALA A 60 -4.67 -4.72 -6.76
N ALA A 61 -4.97 -3.84 -5.81
CA ALA A 61 -6.17 -3.99 -5.01
C ALA A 61 -7.40 -3.75 -5.90
N SER A 62 -8.38 -4.64 -5.82
CA SER A 62 -9.68 -4.38 -6.43
C SER A 62 -10.45 -3.42 -5.54
N ALA A 63 -10.91 -2.32 -6.12
CA ALA A 63 -11.80 -1.35 -5.48
C ALA A 63 -13.21 -1.89 -5.25
#